data_AF-A0A819I630-F1
#
_entry.id   AF-A0A819I630-F1
#
_cell.length_a   1.000
_cell.length_b   1.000
_cell.length_c   1.000
_cell.angle_alpha   90.00
_cell.angle_beta   90.00
_cell.angle_gamma   90.00
#
_symmetry.space_group_name_H-M   'P 1'
#
loop_
_entity.id
_entity.type
_entity.pdbx_description
1 polymer ?
#
loop_
_entity_poly.entity_id
_entity_poly.type
_entity_poly.pdbx_seq_one_letter_code
_entity_poly.pdbx_strand_id
1 'polypeptide(L)'
;MLLTIIAACIIITCGYIRTMLFNISAERQARSIRQTLFQSILKQDITFFDEHKTGELASRLTDDIDKIRGGISDKLGSIIELLSMSISNLIVGLVKGWKLTLVVLATSPLIVITTRILFKVEFSDIANTLFS
;
A
#
# COMPACT_ATOMS: atom_id res chain seq x y z
N MET A 1 26.59 1.01 24.26
CA MET A 1 25.40 0.38 24.87
C MET A 1 24.28 1.39 25.15
N LEU A 2 24.54 2.51 25.84
CA LEU A 2 23.52 3.56 26.03
C LEU A 2 23.03 4.19 24.72
N LEU A 3 23.93 4.51 23.78
CA LEU A 3 23.56 5.12 22.48
C LEU A 3 22.66 4.19 21.65
N THR A 4 22.95 2.89 21.63
CA THR A 4 22.14 1.90 20.90
C THR A 4 20.75 1.74 21.52
N ILE A 5 20.63 1.86 22.85
CA ILE A 5 19.33 1.81 23.55
C ILE A 5 18.50 3.07 23.23
N ILE A 6 19.12 4.25 23.23
CA ILE A 6 18.45 5.51 22.89
C ILE A 6 17.95 5.48 21.45
N ALA A 7 18.79 5.03 20.51
CA ALA A 7 18.41 4.89 19.11
C ALA A 7 17.22 3.93 18.93
N ALA A 8 17.21 2.79 19.64
CA ALA A 8 16.11 1.84 19.60
C ALA A 8 14.79 2.45 20.12
N CYS A 9 14.82 3.16 21.25
CA CYS A 9 13.63 3.85 21.79
C CYS A 9 13.05 4.88 20.79
N ILE A 10 13.92 5.63 20.11
CA ILE A 10 13.49 6.63 19.12
C ILE A 10 12.82 5.94 17.93
N ILE A 11 13.42 4.89 17.39
CA ILE A 11 12.88 4.17 16.22
C ILE A 11 11.51 3.58 16.52
N ILE A 12 11.35 2.94 17.69
CA ILE A 12 10.08 2.34 18.11
C ILE A 12 9.01 3.43 18.24
N THR A 13 9.32 4.52 18.93
CA THR A 13 8.35 5.60 19.18
C THR A 13 7.94 6.29 17.87
N CYS A 14 8.91 6.65 17.02
CA CYS A 14 8.63 7.26 15.73
C CYS A 14 7.89 6.31 14.78
N GLY A 15 8.24 5.01 14.78
CA GLY A 15 7.55 4.00 13.98
C GLY A 15 6.09 3.84 14.38
N TYR A 16 5.83 3.77 15.69
CA TYR A 16 4.47 3.68 16.21
C TYR A 16 3.61 4.90 15.84
N ILE A 17 4.16 6.10 16.01
CA ILE A 17 3.50 7.35 15.62
C ILE A 17 3.18 7.34 14.12
N ARG A 18 4.14 6.96 13.26
CA ARG A 18 3.95 6.88 11.81
C ARG A 18 2.75 5.98 11.45
N THR A 19 2.73 4.75 11.97
CA THR A 19 1.65 3.79 11.69
C THR A 19 0.30 4.31 12.16
N MET A 20 0.25 4.93 13.34
CA MET A 20 -0.98 5.54 13.86
C MET A 20 -1.50 6.67 12.96
N LEU A 21 -0.62 7.55 12.48
CA LEU A 21 -1.02 8.65 11.58
C LEU A 21 -1.59 8.13 10.25
N PHE A 22 -0.96 7.11 9.66
CA PHE A 22 -1.46 6.51 8.43
C PHE A 22 -2.81 5.83 8.63
N ASN A 23 -2.99 5.11 9.74
CA ASN A 23 -4.26 4.46 10.05
C ASN A 23 -5.39 5.48 10.24
N ILE A 24 -5.15 6.54 11.02
CA ILE A 24 -6.11 7.64 11.19
C ILE A 24 -6.44 8.30 9.85
N SER A 25 -5.44 8.50 8.99
CA SER A 25 -5.64 9.10 7.67
C SER A 25 -6.47 8.20 6.75
N ALA A 26 -6.26 6.89 6.79
CA ALA A 26 -7.05 5.91 6.04
C ALA A 26 -8.50 5.87 6.55
N GLU A 27 -8.72 5.92 7.86
CA GLU A 27 -10.06 5.96 8.45
C GLU A 27 -10.83 7.22 8.09
N ARG A 28 -10.17 8.39 8.10
CA ARG A 28 -10.78 9.66 7.67
C ARG A 28 -11.23 9.61 6.22
N GLN A 29 -10.38 9.08 5.34
CA GLN A 29 -10.71 8.92 3.92
C GLN A 29 -11.87 7.94 3.73
N ALA A 30 -11.84 6.78 4.40
CA ALA A 30 -12.92 5.80 4.35
C ALA A 30 -14.25 6.38 4.85
N ARG A 31 -14.23 7.17 5.94
CA ARG A 31 -15.42 7.86 6.46
C ARG A 31 -15.98 8.86 5.46
N SER A 32 -15.13 9.68 4.82
CA SER A 32 -15.56 10.63 3.80
C SER A 32 -16.24 9.92 2.64
N ILE A 33 -15.64 8.83 2.15
CA ILE A 33 -16.20 8.01 1.07
C ILE A 33 -17.57 7.44 1.47
N ARG A 34 -17.71 6.88 2.68
CA ARG A 34 -19.00 6.39 3.21
C ARG A 34 -20.07 7.47 3.21
N GLN A 35 -19.73 8.70 3.63
CA GLN A 35 -20.68 9.81 3.68
C GLN A 35 -21.14 10.23 2.28
N THR A 36 -20.22 10.42 1.34
CA THR A 36 -20.56 10.79 -0.04
C THR A 36 -21.39 9.70 -0.73
N LEU A 37 -21.07 8.43 -0.48
CA LEU A 37 -21.81 7.31 -1.03
C LEU A 37 -23.22 7.21 -0.47
N PHE A 38 -23.39 7.35 0.85
CA PHE A 38 -24.73 7.35 1.46
C PHE A 38 -25.59 8.50 0.93
N GLN A 39 -25.02 9.70 0.80
CA GLN A 39 -25.71 10.84 0.18
C GLN A 39 -26.11 10.59 -1.27
N SER A 40 -25.29 9.85 -2.03
CA SER A 40 -25.57 9.52 -3.43
C SER A 40 -26.69 8.50 -3.54
N ILE A 41 -26.69 7.47 -2.68
CA ILE A 41 -27.74 6.43 -2.64
C ILE A 41 -29.10 7.06 -2.30
N LEU A 42 -29.16 8.01 -1.35
CA LEU A 42 -30.40 8.67 -0.98
C LEU A 42 -31.02 9.52 -2.11
N LYS A 43 -30.23 9.89 -3.13
CA LYS A 43 -30.69 10.68 -4.28
C LYS A 43 -31.10 9.82 -5.49
N GLN A 44 -30.98 8.50 -5.37
CA GLN A 44 -31.22 7.55 -6.45
C GLN A 44 -32.73 7.29 -6.62
N ASP A 45 -33.19 7.07 -7.85
CA ASP A 45 -34.61 6.85 -8.16
C ASP A 45 -35.16 5.51 -7.63
N ILE A 46 -36.47 5.46 -7.36
CA ILE A 46 -37.18 4.24 -6.89
C ILE A 46 -36.98 3.04 -7.83
N THR A 47 -36.90 3.28 -9.15
CA THR A 47 -36.66 2.22 -10.13
C THR A 47 -35.32 1.51 -9.92
N PHE A 48 -34.28 2.21 -9.44
CA PHE A 48 -32.99 1.59 -9.11
C PHE A 48 -33.09 0.63 -7.92
N PHE A 49 -33.94 0.96 -6.94
CA PHE A 49 -34.18 0.13 -5.76
C PHE A 49 -35.04 -1.10 -6.04
N ASP A 50 -35.83 -1.07 -7.11
CA ASP A 50 -36.65 -2.21 -7.55
C ASP A 50 -35.81 -3.25 -8.33
N GLU A 51 -34.81 -2.78 -9.07
CA GLU A 51 -33.92 -3.63 -9.86
C GLU A 51 -32.77 -4.26 -9.02
N HIS A 52 -32.41 -3.63 -7.89
CA HIS A 52 -31.32 -4.09 -7.03
C HIS A 52 -31.75 -4.31 -5.58
N LYS A 53 -31.50 -5.51 -5.02
CA LYS A 53 -31.71 -5.79 -3.59
C LYS A 53 -30.87 -4.83 -2.74
N THR A 54 -31.54 -3.89 -2.06
CA THR A 54 -30.91 -2.79 -1.30
C THR A 54 -29.91 -3.28 -0.25
N GLY A 55 -30.20 -4.42 0.40
CA GLY A 55 -29.31 -5.02 1.41
C GLY A 55 -28.01 -5.58 0.83
N GLU A 56 -28.05 -6.13 -0.39
CA GLU A 56 -26.85 -6.68 -1.05
C GLU A 56 -25.94 -5.55 -1.55
N LEU A 57 -26.52 -4.49 -2.12
CA LEU A 57 -25.77 -3.31 -2.55
C LEU A 57 -25.06 -2.62 -1.37
N ALA A 58 -25.75 -2.43 -0.26
CA ALA A 58 -25.18 -1.80 0.93
C ALA A 58 -24.01 -2.63 1.53
N SER A 59 -24.15 -3.96 1.54
CA SER A 59 -23.08 -4.86 1.98
C SER A 59 -21.87 -4.79 1.06
N ARG A 60 -22.08 -4.96 -0.26
CA ARG A 60 -20.99 -4.90 -1.26
C ARG A 60 -20.24 -3.57 -1.21
N LEU A 61 -20.97 -2.47 -1.04
CA LEU A 61 -20.38 -1.15 -0.95
C LEU A 61 -19.54 -0.98 0.32
N THR A 62 -20.02 -1.52 1.44
CA THR A 62 -19.25 -1.54 2.70
C THR A 62 -17.96 -2.33 2.53
N ASP A 63 -18.04 -3.51 1.90
CA ASP A 63 -16.88 -4.34 1.61
C ASP A 63 -15.87 -3.62 0.70
N ASP A 64 -16.34 -2.91 -0.32
CA ASP A 64 -15.47 -2.17 -1.24
C ASP A 64 -14.79 -0.98 -0.56
N ILE A 65 -15.49 -0.28 0.32
CA ILE A 65 -14.88 0.78 1.13
C ILE A 65 -13.84 0.21 2.09
N ASP A 66 -14.09 -0.94 2.69
CA ASP A 66 -13.15 -1.58 3.60
C ASP A 66 -11.91 -2.09 2.87
N LYS A 67 -12.05 -2.59 1.64
CA LYS A 67 -10.91 -2.88 0.75
C LYS A 67 -10.11 -1.62 0.44
N ILE A 68 -10.77 -0.50 0.15
CA ILE A 68 -10.08 0.79 -0.10
C ILE A 68 -9.34 1.26 1.16
N ARG A 69 -9.98 1.20 2.34
CA ARG A 69 -9.37 1.55 3.63
C ARG A 69 -8.12 0.70 3.89
N GLY A 70 -8.22 -0.62 3.71
CA GLY A 70 -7.09 -1.54 3.87
C GLY A 70 -5.98 -1.26 2.85
N GLY A 71 -6.34 -0.96 1.60
CA GLY A 71 -5.38 -0.56 0.57
C GLY A 71 -4.63 0.73 0.91
N ILE A 72 -5.32 1.73 1.47
CA ILE A 72 -4.71 3.01 1.86
C ILE A 72 -3.83 2.84 3.10
N SER A 73 -4.32 2.18 4.14
CA SER A 73 -3.58 2.03 5.40
C SER A 73 -2.32 1.19 5.23
N ASP A 74 -2.43 0.01 4.61
CA ASP A 74 -1.32 -0.93 4.56
C ASP A 74 -0.45 -0.70 3.32
N LYS A 75 -1.07 -0.65 2.12
CA LYS A 75 -0.28 -0.66 0.87
C LYS A 75 0.30 0.71 0.55
N LEU A 76 -0.50 1.78 0.61
CA LEU A 76 0.01 3.12 0.30
C LEU A 76 1.02 3.60 1.34
N GLY A 77 0.77 3.34 2.64
CA GLY A 77 1.72 3.63 3.71
C GLY A 77 3.07 2.98 3.47
N SER A 78 3.10 1.67 3.20
CA SER A 78 4.34 0.94 2.93
C SER A 78 5.04 1.37 1.63
N ILE A 79 4.31 1.70 0.57
CA ILE A 79 4.92 2.18 -0.68
C ILE A 79 5.63 3.52 -0.45
N ILE A 80 4.99 4.47 0.24
CA ILE A 80 5.58 5.77 0.53
C ILE A 80 6.81 5.62 1.43
N GLU A 81 6.74 4.75 2.44
CA GLU A 81 7.87 4.44 3.31
C GLU A 81 9.04 3.85 2.52
N LEU A 82 8.79 2.85 1.68
CA LEU A 82 9.81 2.20 0.86
C LEU A 82 10.47 3.19 -0.11
N LEU A 83 9.70 4.09 -0.71
CA LEU A 83 10.23 5.15 -1.58
C LEU A 83 11.12 6.12 -0.79
N SER A 84 10.66 6.57 0.37
CA SER A 84 11.43 7.48 1.25
C SER A 84 12.74 6.84 1.73
N MET A 85 12.70 5.58 2.15
CA MET A 85 13.90 4.82 2.53
C MET A 85 14.84 4.62 1.34
N SER A 86 14.31 4.30 0.17
CA SER A 86 15.11 4.14 -1.04
C SER A 86 15.85 5.43 -1.39
N ILE A 87 15.16 6.57 -1.38
CA ILE A 87 15.78 7.88 -1.63
C ILE A 87 16.84 8.20 -0.58
N SER A 88 16.53 7.99 0.71
CA SER A 88 17.47 8.25 1.81
C SER A 88 18.74 7.41 1.69
N ASN A 89 18.59 6.12 1.37
CA ASN A 89 19.71 5.20 1.19
C ASN A 89 20.57 5.58 -0.03
N LEU A 90 19.94 6.01 -1.13
CA LEU A 90 20.67 6.50 -2.31
C LEU A 90 21.51 7.73 -1.97
N ILE A 91 20.94 8.71 -1.26
CA ILE A 91 21.64 9.92 -0.85
C ILE A 91 22.84 9.59 0.05
N VAL A 92 22.62 8.81 1.11
CA VAL A 92 23.69 8.42 2.05
C VAL A 92 24.80 7.63 1.34
N GLY A 93 24.42 6.73 0.43
CA GLY A 93 25.37 5.93 -0.32
C GLY A 93 26.21 6.76 -1.31
N LEU A 94 25.63 7.78 -1.95
CA LEU A 94 26.37 8.68 -2.85
C LEU A 94 27.36 9.55 -2.08
N VAL A 95 26.99 10.02 -0.87
CA VAL A 95 27.86 10.85 -0.02
C VAL A 95 29.04 10.07 0.55
N LYS A 96 28.83 8.84 1.05
CA LYS A 96 29.92 8.05 1.67
C LYS A 96 30.90 7.44 0.67
N GLY A 97 30.46 7.15 -0.55
CA GLY A 97 31.32 6.48 -1.52
C GLY A 97 30.65 6.30 -2.87
N TRP A 98 30.71 7.34 -3.70
CA TRP A 98 30.10 7.38 -5.04
C TRP A 98 30.47 6.21 -5.95
N LYS A 99 31.71 5.68 -5.84
CA LYS A 99 32.17 4.53 -6.65
C LYS A 99 31.43 3.23 -6.30
N LEU A 100 31.20 2.96 -5.02
CA LEU A 100 30.53 1.73 -4.58
C LEU A 100 29.03 1.79 -4.88
N THR A 101 28.41 2.96 -4.69
CA THR A 101 26.99 3.14 -5.00
C THR A 101 26.70 3.00 -6.48
N LEU A 102 27.54 3.52 -7.37
CA LEU A 102 27.38 3.33 -8.82
C LEU A 102 27.37 1.85 -9.24
N VAL A 103 28.24 1.03 -8.64
CA VAL A 103 28.26 -0.41 -8.90
C VAL A 103 26.96 -1.08 -8.44
N VAL A 104 26.50 -0.77 -7.23
CA VAL A 104 25.22 -1.30 -6.71
C VAL A 104 24.04 -0.86 -7.58
N LEU A 105 24.03 0.39 -8.03
CA LEU A 105 22.98 0.95 -8.88
C LEU A 105 22.96 0.30 -10.26
N ALA A 106 24.13 -0.06 -10.81
CA ALA A 106 24.24 -0.80 -12.06
C ALA A 106 23.75 -2.26 -11.94
N THR A 107 23.95 -2.90 -10.78
CA THR A 107 23.44 -4.26 -10.53
C THR A 107 21.94 -4.31 -10.19
N SER A 108 21.38 -3.22 -9.65
CA SER A 108 19.95 -3.11 -9.30
C SER A 108 18.97 -3.47 -10.44
N PRO A 109 19.09 -2.93 -11.67
CA PRO A 109 18.18 -3.27 -12.77
C PRO A 109 18.28 -4.75 -13.18
N LEU A 110 19.45 -5.39 -13.04
CA LEU A 110 19.63 -6.81 -13.37
C LEU A 110 18.82 -7.70 -12.41
N ILE A 111 18.77 -7.35 -11.13
CA ILE A 111 17.95 -8.04 -10.12
C ILE A 111 16.47 -7.83 -10.42
N VAL A 112 16.05 -6.62 -10.80
CA VAL A 112 14.66 -6.32 -11.16
C VAL A 112 14.21 -7.14 -12.37
N ILE A 113 15.02 -7.21 -13.42
CA ILE A 113 14.70 -7.98 -14.64
C ILE A 113 14.55 -9.47 -14.30
N THR A 114 15.49 -10.03 -13.55
CA THR A 114 15.47 -11.46 -13.16
C THR A 114 14.22 -11.78 -12.34
N THR A 115 13.92 -10.94 -11.34
CA THR A 115 12.73 -11.08 -10.50
C THR A 115 11.44 -10.98 -11.32
N ARG A 116 11.36 -10.05 -12.27
CA ARG A 116 10.20 -9.89 -13.17
C ARG A 116 9.94 -11.12 -14.04
N ILE A 117 11.00 -11.75 -14.55
CA ILE A 117 10.88 -12.95 -15.38
C ILE A 117 10.35 -14.12 -14.55
N LEU A 118 10.91 -14.35 -13.35
CA LEU A 118 10.46 -15.42 -12.45
C LEU A 118 8.98 -15.28 -12.08
N PHE A 119 8.54 -14.07 -11.69
CA PHE A 119 7.12 -13.84 -11.39
C PHE A 119 6.21 -14.12 -12.59
N LYS A 120 6.67 -13.82 -13.81
CA LYS A 120 5.89 -14.11 -15.02
C LYS A 120 5.80 -15.61 -15.30
N VAL A 121 6.88 -16.35 -15.07
CA VAL A 121 6.93 -17.81 -15.26
C VAL A 121 5.96 -18.49 -14.31
N GLU A 122 6.04 -18.19 -13.01
CA GLU A 122 5.14 -18.77 -12.00
C GLU A 122 3.66 -18.49 -12.32
N PHE A 123 3.35 -17.27 -12.76
CA PHE A 123 1.97 -16.91 -13.12
C PHE A 123 1.48 -17.66 -14.36
N SER A 124 2.39 -17.95 -15.30
CA SER A 124 2.09 -18.77 -16.48
C SER A 124 1.83 -20.23 -16.10
N ASP A 125 2.56 -20.77 -15.13
CA ASP A 125 2.39 -22.14 -14.66
C ASP A 125 1.07 -22.33 -13.90
N ILE A 126 0.67 -21.35 -13.09
CA ILE A 126 -0.64 -21.31 -12.41
C ILE A 126 -1.77 -21.20 -13.44
N ALA A 127 -1.60 -20.39 -14.49
CA ALA A 127 -2.61 -20.28 -15.54
C ALA A 127 -2.76 -21.61 -16.30
N ASN A 128 -1.66 -22.24 -16.70
CA ASN A 128 -1.69 -23.51 -17.43
C ASN A 128 -2.31 -24.66 -16.62
N THR A 129 -2.16 -24.65 -15.28
CA THR A 129 -2.77 -25.66 -14.39
C THR A 129 -4.26 -25.41 -14.09
N LEU A 130 -4.75 -24.17 -14.21
CA LEU A 130 -6.18 -23.85 -14.06
C LEU A 130 -7.01 -24.07 -15.33
N PHE A 131 -6.38 -24.08 -16.51
CA PHE A 131 -7.04 -24.27 -17.82
C PHE A 131 -6.88 -25.69 -18.42
N SER A 132 -6.25 -26.62 -17.69
CA SER A 132 -6.18 -28.07 -17.99
C SER A 132 -7.14 -28.87 -17.11
#